data_AF-A0A926Z8B4-F1
#
_entry.id   AF-A0A926Z8B4-F1
#
_cell.length_a   1.000
_cell.length_b   1.000
_cell.length_c   1.000
_cell.angle_alpha   90.00
_cell.angle_beta   90.00
_cell.angle_gamma   90.00
#
_symmetry.space_group_name_H-M   'P 1'
#
loop_
_entity.id
_entity.type
_entity.pdbx_description
1 polymer ?
#
loop_
_entity_poly.entity_id
_entity_poly.type
_entity_poly.pdbx_seq_one_letter_code
_entity_poly.pdbx_strand_id
1 'polypeptide(L)'
;MTPKTIISACLISLFLLTGVEAAFAGKKHRSAAFQTGKAVLKRNSINDPKTPRHIRGWLKNEQRTRGDNARKWRNPKGYDVGHDSQGNLRWENSNMNRSRGGKFKK
;
A
#
# COMPACT_ATOMS: atom_id res chain seq x y z
N MET A 1 12.53 -2.01 64.54
CA MET A 1 11.67 -0.82 64.77
C MET A 1 12.45 0.38 64.27
N THR A 2 12.12 1.18 63.25
CA THR A 2 10.96 1.39 62.36
C THR A 2 11.49 2.10 61.10
N PRO A 3 11.11 1.76 59.85
CA PRO A 3 11.34 2.67 58.74
C PRO A 3 10.12 3.60 58.54
N LYS A 4 10.27 4.85 58.99
CA LYS A 4 9.44 5.99 58.58
C LYS A 4 10.17 6.71 57.45
N THR A 5 9.82 6.45 56.18
CA THR A 5 10.15 7.33 55.03
C THR A 5 9.65 6.74 53.70
N ILE A 6 8.34 6.57 53.54
CA ILE A 6 7.74 6.24 52.22
C ILE A 6 6.49 7.09 51.99
N ILE A 7 6.62 8.42 52.02
CA ILE A 7 5.52 9.33 51.61
C ILE A 7 6.02 10.41 50.63
N SER A 8 7.27 10.33 50.16
CA SER A 8 7.88 11.38 49.32
C SER A 8 7.96 11.03 47.82
N ALA A 9 6.97 10.32 47.28
CA ALA A 9 6.90 10.03 45.85
C ALA A 9 5.50 10.26 45.24
N CYS A 10 4.58 10.87 45.99
CA CYS A 10 3.26 11.27 45.48
C CYS A 10 3.29 12.65 44.78
N LEU A 11 4.48 13.23 44.61
CA LEU A 11 4.75 14.47 43.87
C LEU A 11 5.22 14.20 42.43
N ILE A 12 4.85 13.07 41.84
CA ILE A 12 4.99 12.86 40.41
C ILE A 12 3.64 13.18 39.78
N SER A 13 3.50 14.47 39.49
CA SER A 13 2.95 14.91 38.21
C SER A 13 1.53 14.41 37.92
N LEU A 14 0.48 14.92 38.57
CA LEU A 14 -0.15 16.20 38.21
C LEU A 14 0.44 16.93 36.97
N PHE A 15 0.61 16.22 35.86
CA PHE A 15 0.71 16.83 34.52
C PHE A 15 -0.57 16.50 33.77
N LEU A 16 -1.64 17.17 34.19
CA LEU A 16 -2.78 17.44 33.33
C LEU A 16 -2.32 18.22 32.11
N LEU A 17 -3.08 18.05 31.02
CA LEU A 17 -3.24 18.99 29.92
C LEU A 17 -2.04 19.15 28.97
N THR A 18 -2.13 18.46 27.83
CA THR A 18 -2.34 19.12 26.52
C THR A 18 -2.53 18.05 25.47
N GLY A 19 -3.73 18.01 24.87
CA GLY A 19 -3.98 17.17 23.72
C GLY A 19 -3.13 17.62 22.53
N VAL A 20 -2.53 16.67 21.82
CA VAL A 20 -2.08 16.87 20.44
C VAL A 20 -2.33 15.57 19.69
N GLU A 21 -3.47 15.59 19.01
CA GLU A 21 -3.66 15.12 17.65
C GLU A 21 -3.61 13.63 17.28
N ALA A 22 -4.61 13.36 16.44
CA ALA A 22 -4.56 12.46 15.32
C ALA A 22 -4.79 10.98 15.64
N ALA A 23 -6.07 10.70 15.85
CA ALA A 23 -6.73 9.61 15.15
C ALA A 23 -6.47 9.69 13.63
N PHE A 24 -5.28 9.26 13.17
CA PHE A 24 -5.04 8.89 11.77
C PHE A 24 -5.56 7.46 11.52
N ALA A 25 -6.82 7.23 11.88
CA ALA A 25 -7.54 6.04 11.45
C ALA A 25 -7.95 6.24 9.99
N GLY A 26 -7.21 5.61 9.07
CA GLY A 26 -7.72 5.43 7.70
C GLY A 26 -6.76 5.54 6.53
N LYS A 27 -5.45 5.31 6.68
CA LYS A 27 -4.66 4.96 5.48
C LYS A 27 -4.72 3.45 5.32
N LYS A 28 -5.48 3.00 4.31
CA LYS A 28 -5.41 1.64 3.77
C LYS A 28 -3.95 1.36 3.41
N HIS A 29 -3.20 0.78 4.34
CA HIS A 29 -1.83 0.33 4.13
C HIS A 29 -1.89 -0.82 3.12
N ARG A 30 -1.84 -0.49 1.82
CA ARG A 30 -1.36 -1.47 0.84
C ARG A 30 0.01 -1.90 1.35
N SER A 31 0.14 -3.16 1.75
CA SER A 31 1.36 -3.68 2.39
C SER A 31 2.58 -3.34 1.52
N ALA A 32 3.71 -2.95 2.15
CA ALA A 32 4.94 -2.62 1.42
C ALA A 32 5.39 -3.78 0.50
N ALA A 33 5.07 -5.01 0.90
CA ALA A 33 5.20 -6.22 0.09
C ALA A 33 4.40 -6.16 -1.21
N PHE A 34 3.11 -5.79 -1.14
CA PHE A 34 2.25 -5.68 -2.33
C PHE A 34 2.76 -4.62 -3.31
N GLN A 35 3.22 -3.46 -2.83
CA GLN A 35 3.77 -2.42 -3.69
C GLN A 35 5.08 -2.86 -4.37
N THR A 36 5.90 -3.63 -3.65
CA THR A 36 7.13 -4.20 -4.20
C THR A 36 6.82 -5.25 -5.25
N GLY A 37 5.91 -6.17 -4.96
CA GLY A 37 5.45 -7.16 -5.93
C GLY A 37 4.85 -6.52 -7.19
N LYS A 38 4.06 -5.44 -7.04
CA LYS A 38 3.53 -4.70 -8.20
C LYS A 38 4.63 -4.16 -9.10
N ALA A 39 5.69 -3.61 -8.51
CA ALA A 39 6.82 -3.10 -9.28
C ALA A 39 7.58 -4.23 -10.01
N VAL A 40 7.76 -5.37 -9.35
CA VAL A 40 8.38 -6.57 -9.97
C VAL A 40 7.53 -7.09 -11.12
N LEU A 41 6.22 -7.25 -10.91
CA LEU A 41 5.30 -7.67 -11.97
C LEU A 41 5.40 -6.74 -13.18
N LYS A 42 5.36 -5.42 -12.96
CA LYS A 42 5.46 -4.42 -14.03
C LYS A 42 6.75 -4.56 -14.84
N ARG A 43 7.90 -4.79 -14.20
CA ARG A 43 9.17 -4.99 -14.90
C ARG A 43 9.15 -6.29 -15.72
N ASN A 44 8.74 -7.39 -15.09
CA ASN A 44 8.68 -8.71 -15.75
C ASN A 44 7.74 -8.68 -16.96
N SER A 45 6.64 -7.95 -16.83
CA SER A 45 5.61 -7.81 -17.87
C SER A 45 6.10 -7.15 -19.15
N ILE A 46 7.21 -6.39 -19.14
CA ILE A 46 7.73 -5.75 -20.37
C ILE A 46 8.22 -6.79 -21.37
N ASN A 47 8.88 -7.83 -20.86
CA ASN A 47 9.54 -8.87 -21.64
C ASN A 47 8.75 -10.19 -21.67
N ASP A 48 7.76 -10.36 -20.80
CA ASP A 48 6.90 -11.53 -20.80
C ASP A 48 6.04 -11.62 -22.08
N PRO A 49 6.14 -12.69 -22.87
CA PRO A 49 5.31 -12.89 -24.06
C PRO A 49 3.83 -13.13 -23.74
N LYS A 50 3.50 -13.59 -22.51
CA LYS A 50 2.11 -13.83 -22.09
C LYS A 50 1.36 -12.54 -21.77
N THR A 51 2.09 -11.45 -21.53
CA THR A 51 1.47 -10.15 -21.24
C THR A 51 0.92 -9.53 -22.55
N PRO A 52 -0.33 -9.04 -22.57
CA PRO A 52 -0.92 -8.38 -23.73
C PRO A 52 -0.05 -7.26 -24.30
N ARG A 53 0.05 -7.18 -25.64
CA ARG A 53 0.92 -6.22 -26.36
C ARG A 53 0.70 -4.77 -25.94
N HIS A 54 -0.56 -4.36 -25.71
CA HIS A 54 -0.88 -3.00 -25.33
C HIS A 54 -0.39 -2.65 -23.92
N ILE A 55 -0.43 -3.59 -22.96
CA ILE A 55 0.14 -3.41 -21.61
C ILE A 55 1.65 -3.28 -21.71
N ARG A 56 2.30 -4.13 -22.51
CA ARG A 56 3.76 -4.07 -22.76
C ARG A 56 4.19 -2.73 -23.33
N GLY A 57 3.49 -2.28 -24.38
CA GLY A 57 3.76 -0.97 -25.00
C GLY A 57 3.60 0.17 -24.01
N TRP A 58 2.55 0.11 -23.20
CA TRP A 58 2.29 1.10 -22.14
C TRP A 58 3.41 1.13 -21.09
N LEU A 59 3.84 -0.04 -20.59
CA LEU A 59 4.93 -0.15 -19.61
C LEU A 59 6.26 0.34 -20.16
N LYS A 60 6.59 0.04 -21.42
CA LYS A 60 7.79 0.57 -22.10
C LYS A 60 7.75 2.09 -22.20
N ASN A 61 6.58 2.67 -22.49
CA ASN A 61 6.43 4.12 -22.50
C ASN A 61 6.62 4.73 -21.10
N GLU A 62 6.12 4.07 -20.06
CA GLU A 62 6.30 4.52 -18.67
C GLU A 62 7.73 4.38 -18.18
N GLN A 63 8.44 3.34 -18.60
CA GLN A 63 9.88 3.22 -18.39
C GLN A 63 10.63 4.37 -19.06
N ARG A 64 10.29 4.73 -20.31
CA ARG A 64 10.94 5.85 -21.01
C ARG A 64 10.64 7.21 -20.36
N THR A 65 9.42 7.43 -19.91
CA THR A 65 8.97 8.73 -19.38
C THR A 65 9.30 8.94 -17.90
N ARG A 66 9.34 7.87 -17.09
CA ARG A 66 9.56 7.94 -15.63
C ARG A 66 10.85 7.26 -15.18
N GLY A 67 11.64 6.73 -16.11
CA GLY A 67 12.83 5.92 -15.85
C GLY A 67 12.51 4.53 -15.33
N ASP A 68 13.53 3.83 -14.83
CA ASP A 68 13.44 2.42 -14.43
C ASP A 68 12.72 2.16 -13.10
N ASN A 69 12.19 3.21 -12.46
CA ASN A 69 11.51 3.10 -11.17
C ASN A 69 10.05 2.63 -11.34
N ALA A 70 9.87 1.30 -11.43
CA ALA A 70 8.56 0.68 -11.63
C ALA A 70 7.53 0.92 -10.50
N ARG A 71 7.97 1.35 -9.31
CA ARG A 71 7.04 1.79 -8.25
C ARG A 71 6.31 3.09 -8.61
N LYS A 72 6.94 3.95 -9.42
CA LYS A 72 6.37 5.23 -9.88
C LYS A 72 5.54 5.10 -11.16
N TRP A 73 5.62 3.96 -11.85
CA TRP A 73 4.83 3.70 -13.03
C TRP A 73 3.36 3.61 -12.65
N ARG A 74 2.50 4.25 -13.43
CA ARG A 74 1.05 4.16 -13.26
C ARG A 74 0.56 2.76 -13.69
N ASN A 75 -0.74 2.55 -13.74
CA ASN A 75 -1.29 1.37 -14.40
C ASN A 75 -1.87 1.77 -15.76
N PRO A 76 -1.91 0.86 -16.75
CA PRO A 76 -2.60 1.10 -18.01
C PRO A 76 -4.08 1.40 -17.77
N LYS A 77 -4.68 2.25 -18.62
CA LYS A 77 -6.11 2.56 -18.52
C LYS A 77 -6.94 1.28 -18.70
N GLY A 78 -7.82 1.00 -17.75
CA GLY A 78 -8.68 -0.20 -17.77
C GLY A 78 -8.00 -1.46 -17.22
N TYR A 79 -6.74 -1.39 -16.77
CA TYR A 79 -6.04 -2.49 -16.11
C TYR A 79 -5.54 -2.11 -14.71
N ASP A 80 -5.61 -3.04 -13.77
CA ASP A 80 -4.92 -2.93 -12.49
C ASP A 80 -4.10 -4.21 -12.24
N VAL A 81 -3.21 -4.14 -11.26
CA VAL A 81 -2.53 -5.32 -10.75
C VAL A 81 -3.37 -5.87 -9.60
N GLY A 82 -3.99 -7.01 -9.87
CA GLY A 82 -4.69 -7.82 -8.88
C GLY A 82 -3.82 -8.95 -8.35
N HIS A 83 -4.44 -9.85 -7.61
CA HIS A 83 -3.86 -11.12 -7.18
C HIS A 83 -4.85 -12.26 -7.43
N ASP A 84 -4.34 -13.45 -7.75
CA ASP A 84 -5.15 -14.66 -7.79
C ASP A 84 -5.43 -15.21 -6.38
N SER A 85 -6.14 -16.34 -6.29
CA SER A 85 -6.45 -17.01 -5.03
C SER A 85 -5.22 -17.56 -4.30
N GLN A 86 -4.08 -17.68 -5.00
CA GLN A 86 -2.80 -18.13 -4.45
C GLN A 86 -1.92 -16.96 -4.00
N GLY A 87 -2.37 -15.71 -4.24
CA GLY A 87 -1.63 -14.49 -3.90
C GLY A 87 -0.64 -14.05 -4.97
N ASN A 88 -0.59 -14.70 -6.13
CA ASN A 88 0.29 -14.28 -7.22
C ASN A 88 -0.28 -13.05 -7.93
N LEU A 89 0.59 -12.09 -8.22
CA LEU A 89 0.19 -10.85 -8.88
C LEU A 89 0.00 -11.07 -10.38
N ARG A 90 -1.07 -10.47 -10.93
CA ARG A 90 -1.36 -10.53 -12.37
C ARG A 90 -2.07 -9.27 -12.85
N TRP A 91 -2.03 -9.05 -14.16
CA TRP A 91 -2.83 -8.01 -14.82
C TRP A 91 -4.27 -8.43 -14.89
N GLU A 92 -5.16 -7.55 -14.43
CA GLU A 92 -6.61 -7.79 -14.47
C GLU A 92 -7.32 -6.54 -15.00
N ASN A 93 -8.49 -6.73 -15.60
CA ASN A 93 -9.34 -5.61 -15.98
C ASN A 93 -9.77 -4.84 -14.73
N SER A 94 -9.56 -3.51 -14.71
CA SER A 94 -9.88 -2.65 -13.57
C SER A 94 -11.35 -2.72 -13.15
N ASN A 95 -12.26 -3.07 -14.07
CA ASN A 95 -13.67 -3.27 -13.76
C ASN A 95 -13.89 -4.47 -12.81
N MET A 96 -13.08 -5.52 -12.95
CA MET A 96 -13.13 -6.71 -12.09
C MET A 96 -12.47 -6.47 -10.72
N ASN A 97 -11.47 -5.59 -10.64
CA ASN A 97 -10.82 -5.27 -9.36
C ASN A 97 -11.67 -4.33 -8.47
N ARG A 98 -12.62 -3.58 -9.06
CA ARG A 98 -13.59 -2.76 -8.28
C ARG A 98 -14.73 -3.58 -7.69
N SER A 99 -15.15 -4.69 -8.32
CA SER A 99 -16.30 -5.47 -7.86
C SER A 99 -16.06 -6.28 -6.58
N ARG A 100 -14.80 -6.65 -6.29
CA ARG A 100 -14.45 -7.41 -5.06
C ARG A 100 -14.17 -6.54 -3.83
N GLY A 101 -13.92 -5.25 -4.02
CA GLY A 101 -13.63 -4.29 -2.93
C GLY A 101 -14.64 -3.15 -2.79
N GLY A 102 -15.62 -3.06 -3.68
CA GLY A 102 -16.69 -2.09 -3.63
C GLY A 102 -17.78 -2.57 -2.68
N LYS A 103 -17.78 -2.06 -1.45
CA LYS A 103 -19.02 -2.02 -0.65
C LYS A 103 -20.04 -1.26 -1.49
N PHE A 104 -21.03 -1.95 -2.04
CA PHE A 104 -22.30 -1.35 -2.42
C PHE A 104 -22.89 -0.78 -1.13
N LYS A 105 -22.75 0.53 -0.90
CA LYS A 105 -23.71 1.27 -0.07
C LYS A 105 -24.75 1.80 -1.05
N LYS A 106 -25.96 1.27 -0.88
CA LYS A 106 -27.20 1.69 -1.54
C LYS A 106 -27.51 3.15 -1.21
#